data_AF-A0A1G1VQD5-F1
#
_entry.id   AF-A0A1G1VQD5-F1
#
_cell.length_a   1.000
_cell.length_b   1.000
_cell.length_c   1.000
_cell.angle_alpha   90.00
_cell.angle_beta   90.00
_cell.angle_gamma   90.00
#
_symmetry.space_group_name_H-M   'P 1'
#
loop_
_entity.id
_entity.type
_entity.pdbx_description
1 polymer ?
#
loop_
_entity_poly.entity_id
_entity_poly.type
_entity_poly.pdbx_seq_one_letter_code
_entity_poly.pdbx_strand_id
1 'polypeptide(L)'
;MKYKVVFDTNSIRNAESFSDFLGGRPDLERFLKVSEIIIPDLVIEEIKYQKKKHLISKKYSFLTNPFHFLLNLEKEKVEKFDMDNWILELTNNEEIPYKIISLTKNKEDIFEKIKQLCLANEPPFDENSDRGFKDAYIYFTILEYLDKNKNNSIFVVTKDDRLRLALLRHSRIRIVTDYDEFEKFNVEYFRSDYFVSRLKEEVDKEITVDKIEGIWLNLEENWVLRIVYPEKNYFIEVDFSAREIIGATDFNFSEGVDNLKSTGSFSTTHSSIEVIRDYTNYFSDEEIQNLIKAASENDQIYRIADDEDVKNFFSTIYKAKQQIIPENIKEKFEQYFKII
;
A
#
# COMPACT_ATOMS: atom_id res chain seq x y z
N MET A 1 -5.76 8.55 11.39
CA MET A 1 -6.52 9.19 10.27
C MET A 1 -5.88 8.81 8.94
N LYS A 2 -6.44 7.84 8.20
CA LYS A 2 -5.83 7.29 6.97
C LYS A 2 -5.64 8.36 5.87
N TYR A 3 -4.54 8.28 5.12
CA TYR A 3 -4.34 9.11 3.93
C TYR A 3 -5.44 8.84 2.90
N LYS A 4 -5.66 9.77 1.98
CA LYS A 4 -6.63 9.60 0.88
C LYS A 4 -5.87 9.48 -0.42
N VAL A 5 -5.96 8.31 -1.04
CA VAL A 5 -5.18 7.99 -2.24
C VAL A 5 -6.13 7.70 -3.38
N VAL A 6 -6.03 8.48 -4.45
CA VAL A 6 -6.84 8.34 -5.67
C VAL A 6 -6.04 7.60 -6.73
N PHE A 7 -6.62 6.58 -7.35
CA PHE A 7 -5.99 5.80 -8.42
C PHE A 7 -6.57 6.13 -9.80
N ASP A 8 -5.68 6.25 -10.79
CA ASP A 8 -6.06 6.31 -12.20
C ASP A 8 -6.25 4.91 -12.81
N THR A 9 -6.78 4.82 -14.04
CA THR A 9 -6.99 3.53 -14.70
C THR A 9 -5.69 2.74 -14.88
N ASN A 10 -4.58 3.40 -15.22
CA ASN A 10 -3.35 2.69 -15.54
C ASN A 10 -2.73 1.99 -14.33
N SER A 11 -2.88 2.56 -13.13
CA SER A 11 -2.31 2.02 -11.90
C SER A 11 -3.02 0.75 -11.42
N ILE A 12 -4.31 0.60 -11.73
CA ILE A 12 -5.15 -0.51 -11.25
C ILE A 12 -5.76 -1.33 -12.38
N ARG A 13 -5.18 -1.25 -13.59
CA ARG A 13 -5.64 -1.97 -14.77
C ARG A 13 -5.48 -3.48 -14.61
N ASN A 14 -6.54 -4.25 -14.87
CA ASN A 14 -6.48 -5.72 -14.85
C ASN A 14 -7.38 -6.38 -15.89
N ALA A 15 -7.19 -6.06 -17.16
CA ALA A 15 -8.06 -6.54 -18.24
C ALA A 15 -8.04 -8.07 -18.43
N GLU A 16 -6.97 -8.74 -18.00
CA GLU A 16 -6.70 -10.15 -18.32
C GLU A 16 -6.95 -11.12 -17.16
N SER A 17 -7.03 -10.64 -15.90
CA SER A 17 -7.33 -11.52 -14.77
C SER A 17 -8.79 -12.00 -14.80
N PHE A 18 -8.95 -13.28 -14.49
CA PHE A 18 -10.23 -13.96 -14.35
C PHE A 18 -10.70 -14.06 -12.89
N SER A 19 -9.81 -13.85 -11.92
CA SER A 19 -10.07 -13.94 -10.49
C SER A 19 -10.30 -12.57 -9.85
N ASP A 20 -9.66 -11.54 -10.39
CA ASP A 20 -9.50 -10.25 -9.72
C ASP A 20 -10.12 -9.13 -10.53
N PHE A 21 -10.82 -8.21 -9.88
CA PHE A 21 -11.38 -7.04 -10.56
C PHE A 21 -10.31 -5.96 -10.77
N LEU A 22 -9.61 -5.58 -9.70
CA LEU A 22 -8.54 -4.57 -9.71
C LEU A 22 -7.17 -5.17 -10.00
N GLY A 23 -6.29 -4.37 -10.60
CA GLY A 23 -4.88 -4.69 -10.85
C GLY A 23 -3.96 -4.03 -9.83
N GLY A 24 -2.67 -4.31 -9.90
CA GLY A 24 -1.70 -3.69 -8.98
C GLY A 24 -1.92 -4.09 -7.51
N ARG A 25 -2.45 -5.30 -7.25
CA ARG A 25 -2.74 -5.79 -5.89
C ARG A 25 -1.60 -5.56 -4.88
N PRO A 26 -0.31 -5.81 -5.19
CA PRO A 26 0.77 -5.56 -4.24
C PRO A 26 0.83 -4.11 -3.75
N ASP A 27 0.67 -3.14 -4.64
CA ASP A 27 0.66 -1.72 -4.27
C ASP A 27 -0.63 -1.37 -3.53
N LEU A 28 -1.79 -1.84 -4.00
CA LEU A 28 -3.06 -1.59 -3.33
C LEU A 28 -3.08 -2.14 -1.90
N GLU A 29 -2.55 -3.34 -1.67
CA GLU A 29 -2.44 -3.95 -0.34
C GLU A 29 -1.51 -3.16 0.59
N ARG A 30 -0.41 -2.61 0.05
CA ARG A 30 0.46 -1.70 0.80
C ARG A 30 -0.28 -0.40 1.12
N PHE A 31 -0.99 0.19 0.15
CA PHE A 31 -1.78 1.39 0.35
C PHE A 31 -2.97 1.18 1.30
N LEU A 32 -3.63 0.02 1.32
CA LEU A 32 -4.78 -0.28 2.18
C LEU A 32 -4.47 -0.15 3.67
N LYS A 33 -3.23 -0.46 4.05
CA LYS A 33 -2.72 -0.32 5.41
C LYS A 33 -2.82 1.14 5.83
N VAL A 34 -2.23 2.00 5.01
CA VAL A 34 -1.98 3.41 5.32
C VAL A 34 -3.03 4.42 4.81
N SER A 35 -3.93 3.99 3.92
CA SER A 35 -4.80 4.90 3.17
C SER A 35 -6.20 4.35 2.89
N GLU A 36 -7.14 5.28 2.73
CA GLU A 36 -8.42 5.05 2.09
C GLU A 36 -8.22 5.11 0.57
N ILE A 37 -8.45 3.98 -0.09
CA ILE A 37 -8.38 3.86 -1.55
C ILE A 37 -9.63 4.49 -2.15
N ILE A 38 -9.42 5.44 -3.05
CA ILE A 38 -10.48 6.17 -3.74
C ILE A 38 -10.30 5.94 -5.24
N ILE A 39 -11.39 5.58 -5.92
CA ILE A 39 -11.38 5.32 -7.36
C ILE A 39 -12.48 6.15 -8.02
N PRO A 40 -12.18 6.95 -9.06
CA PRO A 40 -13.21 7.62 -9.85
C PRO A 40 -14.13 6.61 -10.54
N ASP A 41 -15.43 6.92 -10.62
CA ASP A 41 -16.44 6.12 -11.31
C ASP A 41 -16.03 5.76 -12.75
N LEU A 42 -15.50 6.73 -13.50
CA LEU A 42 -15.03 6.53 -14.86
C LEU A 42 -13.92 5.46 -14.95
N VAL A 43 -13.06 5.37 -13.94
CA VAL A 43 -11.99 4.36 -13.89
C VAL A 43 -12.59 2.96 -13.72
N ILE A 44 -13.60 2.81 -12.86
CA ILE A 44 -14.34 1.55 -12.68
C ILE A 44 -15.02 1.13 -13.98
N GLU A 45 -15.71 2.06 -14.64
CA GLU A 45 -16.36 1.81 -15.93
C GLU A 45 -15.34 1.41 -17.01
N GLU A 46 -14.18 2.06 -17.02
CA GLU A 46 -13.12 1.75 -17.95
C GLU A 46 -12.56 0.34 -17.74
N ILE A 47 -12.32 -0.09 -16.49
CA ILE A 47 -11.87 -1.45 -16.18
C ILE A 47 -12.90 -2.49 -16.65
N LYS A 48 -14.20 -2.25 -16.36
CA LYS A 48 -15.29 -3.12 -16.82
C LYS A 48 -15.29 -3.24 -18.35
N TYR A 49 -15.18 -2.12 -19.05
CA TYR A 49 -15.13 -2.11 -20.51
C TYR A 49 -13.91 -2.85 -21.07
N GLN A 50 -12.73 -2.66 -20.47
CA GLN A 50 -11.50 -3.33 -20.88
C GLN A 50 -11.60 -4.86 -20.70
N LYS A 51 -12.12 -5.33 -19.56
CA LYS A 51 -12.37 -6.77 -19.32
C LYS A 51 -13.37 -7.34 -20.31
N LYS A 52 -14.49 -6.65 -20.56
CA LYS A 52 -15.49 -7.06 -21.56
C LYS A 52 -14.86 -7.19 -22.94
N LYS A 53 -14.10 -6.19 -23.37
CA LYS A 53 -13.40 -6.21 -24.66
C LYS A 53 -12.41 -7.37 -24.76
N HIS A 54 -11.65 -7.64 -23.70
CA HIS A 54 -10.72 -8.77 -23.63
C HIS A 54 -11.47 -10.11 -23.76
N LEU A 55 -12.56 -10.30 -23.01
CA LEU A 55 -13.39 -11.50 -23.07
C LEU A 55 -14.02 -11.73 -24.44
N ILE A 56 -14.52 -10.69 -25.10
CA ILE A 56 -15.05 -10.80 -26.47
C ILE A 56 -13.97 -11.32 -27.42
N SER A 57 -12.75 -10.78 -27.31
CA SER A 57 -11.61 -11.24 -28.11
C SER A 57 -11.25 -12.69 -27.83
N LYS A 58 -11.22 -13.11 -26.56
CA LYS A 58 -10.92 -14.49 -26.17
C LYS A 58 -12.02 -15.47 -26.56
N LYS A 59 -13.29 -15.08 -26.43
CA LYS A 59 -14.45 -15.85 -26.91
C LYS A 59 -14.34 -16.10 -28.42
N TYR A 60 -14.06 -15.07 -29.20
CA TYR A 60 -13.87 -15.21 -30.64
C TYR A 60 -12.71 -16.16 -30.95
N SER A 61 -11.55 -15.94 -30.33
CA SER A 61 -10.37 -16.80 -30.50
C SER A 61 -10.66 -18.27 -30.16
N PHE A 62 -11.38 -18.53 -29.06
CA PHE A 62 -11.79 -19.87 -28.65
C PHE A 62 -12.73 -20.54 -29.67
N LEU A 63 -13.77 -19.84 -30.14
CA LEU A 63 -14.73 -20.36 -31.11
C LEU A 63 -14.10 -20.64 -32.48
N THR A 64 -13.04 -19.91 -32.85
CA THR A 64 -12.29 -20.13 -34.10
C THR A 64 -11.17 -21.17 -33.96
N ASN A 65 -10.88 -21.65 -32.75
CA ASN A 65 -9.77 -22.58 -32.51
C ASN A 65 -10.09 -23.98 -33.07
N PRO A 66 -9.21 -24.61 -33.87
CA PRO A 66 -9.43 -25.97 -34.37
C PRO A 66 -9.75 -27.00 -33.28
N PHE A 67 -9.14 -26.89 -32.10
CA PHE A 67 -9.39 -27.79 -30.97
C PHE A 67 -10.81 -27.68 -30.41
N HIS A 68 -11.48 -26.52 -30.56
CA HIS A 68 -12.89 -26.38 -30.18
C HIS A 68 -13.77 -27.38 -30.95
N PHE A 69 -13.50 -27.54 -32.25
CA PHE A 69 -14.21 -28.48 -33.12
C PHE A 69 -13.75 -29.92 -32.90
N LEU A 70 -12.44 -30.16 -32.78
CA LEU A 70 -11.89 -31.51 -32.57
C LEU A 70 -12.36 -32.16 -31.27
N LEU A 71 -12.56 -31.36 -30.21
CA LEU A 71 -13.03 -31.82 -28.91
C LEU A 71 -14.55 -31.75 -28.74
N ASN A 72 -15.29 -31.36 -29.80
CA ASN A 72 -16.75 -31.21 -29.80
C ASN A 72 -17.28 -30.41 -28.60
N LEU A 73 -16.62 -29.29 -28.28
CA LEU A 73 -17.01 -28.44 -27.17
C LEU A 73 -18.32 -27.72 -27.48
N GLU A 74 -19.19 -27.56 -26.47
CA GLU A 74 -20.53 -26.99 -26.65
C GLU A 74 -20.48 -25.50 -27.02
N LYS A 75 -20.53 -25.22 -28.33
CA LYS A 75 -20.55 -23.87 -28.91
C LYS A 75 -21.65 -22.99 -28.31
N GLU A 76 -22.86 -23.51 -28.14
CA GLU A 76 -23.99 -22.74 -27.61
C GLU A 76 -23.74 -22.19 -26.20
N LYS A 77 -23.07 -22.96 -25.33
CA LYS A 77 -22.73 -22.50 -23.97
C LYS A 77 -21.81 -21.29 -24.01
N VAL A 78 -20.81 -21.31 -24.90
CA VAL A 78 -19.84 -20.22 -25.06
C VAL A 78 -20.49 -18.99 -25.69
N GLU A 79 -21.40 -19.19 -26.64
CA GLU A 79 -22.16 -18.11 -27.27
C GLU A 79 -23.11 -17.41 -26.29
N LYS A 80 -23.76 -18.17 -25.40
CA LYS A 80 -24.71 -17.68 -24.39
C LYS A 80 -24.05 -17.18 -23.09
N PHE A 81 -22.73 -17.26 -22.97
CA PHE A 81 -22.03 -16.79 -21.77
C PHE A 81 -22.30 -15.30 -21.50
N ASP A 82 -22.84 -15.02 -20.31
CA ASP A 82 -23.15 -13.66 -19.86
C ASP A 82 -21.91 -12.98 -19.28
N MET A 83 -21.25 -12.20 -20.13
CA MET A 83 -20.06 -11.45 -19.73
C MET A 83 -20.38 -10.32 -18.75
N ASP A 84 -21.57 -9.72 -18.85
CA ASP A 84 -21.93 -8.58 -18.02
C ASP A 84 -22.20 -9.03 -16.58
N ASN A 85 -22.92 -10.15 -16.41
CA ASN A 85 -23.10 -10.76 -15.10
C ASN A 85 -21.77 -11.23 -14.50
N TRP A 86 -20.90 -11.85 -15.29
CA TRP A 86 -19.58 -12.28 -14.80
C TRP A 86 -18.72 -11.10 -14.31
N ILE A 87 -18.68 -9.98 -15.04
CA ILE A 87 -17.95 -8.77 -14.61
C ILE A 87 -18.58 -8.19 -13.33
N LEU A 88 -19.90 -8.24 -13.20
CA LEU A 88 -20.62 -7.78 -12.01
C LEU A 88 -20.25 -8.63 -10.78
N GLU A 89 -20.27 -9.95 -10.90
CA GLU A 89 -19.84 -10.88 -9.85
C GLU A 89 -18.39 -10.62 -9.46
N LEU A 90 -17.50 -10.43 -10.43
CA LEU A 90 -16.09 -10.11 -10.19
C LEU A 90 -15.92 -8.79 -9.42
N THR A 91 -16.72 -7.77 -9.76
CA THR A 91 -16.70 -6.47 -9.05
C THR A 91 -17.19 -6.61 -7.62
N ASN A 92 -18.24 -7.42 -7.39
CA ASN A 92 -18.84 -7.62 -6.07
C ASN A 92 -17.96 -8.49 -5.14
N ASN A 93 -17.17 -9.39 -5.73
CA ASN A 93 -16.23 -10.25 -5.01
C ASN A 93 -14.86 -9.60 -4.81
N GLU A 94 -14.68 -8.32 -5.14
CA GLU A 94 -13.41 -7.64 -4.93
C GLU A 94 -13.12 -7.50 -3.43
N GLU A 95 -12.02 -8.11 -2.99
CA GLU A 95 -11.60 -8.14 -1.59
C GLU A 95 -10.98 -6.82 -1.12
N ILE A 96 -10.38 -6.05 -2.04
CA ILE A 96 -9.76 -4.76 -1.72
C ILE A 96 -10.86 -3.71 -1.54
N PRO A 97 -11.06 -3.15 -0.34
CA PRO A 97 -12.08 -2.12 -0.15
C PRO A 97 -11.66 -0.80 -0.81
N TYR A 98 -12.57 -0.18 -1.56
CA TYR A 98 -12.38 1.11 -2.17
C TYR A 98 -13.64 1.96 -2.12
N LYS A 99 -13.46 3.28 -2.20
CA LYS A 99 -14.55 4.26 -2.28
C LYS A 99 -14.64 4.84 -3.68
N ILE A 100 -15.85 4.82 -4.23
CA ILE A 100 -16.12 5.44 -5.53
C ILE A 100 -16.41 6.93 -5.35
N ILE A 101 -15.76 7.77 -6.16
CA ILE A 101 -16.10 9.20 -6.30
C ILE A 101 -16.63 9.47 -7.71
N SER A 102 -17.61 10.35 -7.81
CA SER A 102 -18.26 10.69 -9.08
C SER A 102 -18.52 12.19 -9.17
N LEU A 103 -18.63 12.67 -10.41
CA LEU A 103 -19.08 14.03 -10.71
C LEU A 103 -20.58 14.15 -10.46
N THR A 104 -20.95 15.00 -9.49
CA THR A 104 -22.35 15.18 -9.08
C THR A 104 -22.88 16.59 -9.35
N LYS A 105 -22.00 17.59 -9.48
CA LYS A 105 -22.40 18.98 -9.68
C LYS A 105 -22.24 19.42 -11.12
N ASN A 106 -23.26 20.14 -11.59
CA ASN A 106 -23.32 20.89 -12.85
C ASN A 106 -22.44 20.30 -13.97
N LYS A 107 -22.81 19.10 -14.46
CA LYS A 107 -22.06 18.40 -15.50
C LYS A 107 -21.88 19.30 -16.72
N GLU A 108 -22.88 20.08 -17.10
CA GLU A 108 -22.83 21.01 -18.23
C GLU A 108 -21.66 22.01 -18.11
N ASP A 109 -21.52 22.68 -16.96
CA ASP A 109 -20.40 23.60 -16.73
C ASP A 109 -19.04 22.89 -16.81
N ILE A 110 -18.95 21.67 -16.28
CA ILE A 110 -17.72 20.88 -16.30
C ILE A 110 -17.39 20.46 -17.74
N PHE A 111 -18.39 20.04 -18.51
CA PHE A 111 -18.22 19.71 -19.92
C PHE A 111 -17.74 20.92 -20.73
N GLU A 112 -18.28 22.11 -20.49
CA GLU A 112 -17.77 23.32 -21.15
C GLU A 112 -16.32 23.61 -20.72
N LYS A 113 -15.94 23.40 -19.46
CA LYS A 113 -14.53 23.54 -19.03
C LYS A 113 -13.61 22.50 -19.68
N ILE A 114 -14.03 21.24 -19.78
CA ILE A 114 -13.28 20.18 -20.48
C ILE A 114 -13.07 20.58 -21.95
N LYS A 115 -14.12 21.10 -22.59
CA LYS A 115 -14.07 21.58 -23.97
C LYS A 115 -13.10 22.76 -24.13
N GLN A 116 -13.08 23.71 -23.20
CA GLN A 116 -12.09 24.80 -23.23
C GLN A 116 -10.66 24.27 -23.11
N LEU A 117 -10.40 23.33 -22.20
CA LEU A 117 -9.08 22.69 -22.07
C LEU A 117 -8.67 21.96 -23.36
N CYS A 118 -9.61 21.25 -23.99
CA CYS A 118 -9.39 20.55 -25.26
C CYS A 118 -9.02 21.53 -26.39
N LEU A 119 -9.78 22.62 -26.55
CA LEU A 119 -9.54 23.63 -27.59
C LEU A 119 -8.23 24.40 -27.38
N ALA A 120 -7.80 24.55 -26.12
CA ALA A 120 -6.54 25.19 -25.76
C ALA A 120 -5.34 24.22 -25.75
N ASN A 121 -5.57 22.91 -25.98
CA ASN A 121 -4.58 21.84 -25.80
C ASN A 121 -3.87 21.90 -24.43
N GLU A 122 -4.61 22.29 -23.39
CA GLU A 122 -4.08 22.36 -22.03
C GLU A 122 -4.15 20.99 -21.34
N PRO A 123 -3.20 20.68 -20.44
CA PRO A 123 -3.27 19.47 -19.63
C PRO A 123 -4.63 19.32 -18.93
N PRO A 124 -5.25 18.13 -18.95
CA PRO A 124 -4.65 16.83 -19.30
C PRO A 124 -4.86 16.39 -20.75
N PHE A 125 -4.93 17.32 -21.71
CA PHE A 125 -4.91 17.01 -23.14
C PHE A 125 -3.49 17.02 -23.72
N ASP A 126 -3.31 16.25 -24.79
CA ASP A 126 -2.08 16.22 -25.60
C ASP A 126 -1.92 17.51 -26.42
N GLU A 127 -0.68 17.90 -26.66
CA GLU A 127 -0.37 18.98 -27.60
C GLU A 127 -0.85 18.58 -29.00
N ASN A 128 -1.70 19.41 -29.61
CA ASN A 128 -2.30 19.20 -30.93
C ASN A 128 -3.17 17.93 -31.06
N SER A 129 -3.71 17.40 -29.98
CA SER A 129 -4.63 16.26 -30.02
C SER A 129 -5.77 16.35 -29.01
N ASP A 130 -6.93 15.84 -29.38
CA ASP A 130 -8.10 15.71 -28.49
C ASP A 130 -7.99 14.52 -27.52
N ARG A 131 -6.84 13.85 -27.49
CA ARG A 131 -6.51 12.80 -26.53
C ARG A 131 -6.34 13.41 -25.14
N GLY A 132 -7.03 12.85 -24.16
CA GLY A 132 -7.02 13.36 -22.78
C GLY A 132 -8.41 13.55 -22.17
N PHE A 133 -9.49 13.32 -22.93
CA PHE A 133 -10.85 13.51 -22.44
C PHE A 133 -11.15 12.72 -21.14
N LYS A 134 -10.73 11.44 -21.06
CA LYS A 134 -10.92 10.63 -19.84
C LYS A 134 -10.14 11.19 -18.66
N ASP A 135 -8.90 11.60 -18.91
CA ASP A 135 -8.03 12.19 -17.91
C ASP A 135 -8.60 13.53 -17.42
N ALA A 136 -9.20 14.32 -18.30
CA ALA A 136 -9.90 15.56 -17.96
C ALA A 136 -11.13 15.29 -17.08
N TYR A 137 -11.90 14.25 -17.40
CA TYR A 137 -13.03 13.85 -16.56
C TYR A 137 -12.57 13.41 -15.17
N ILE A 138 -11.54 12.57 -15.08
CA ILE A 138 -10.91 12.15 -13.81
C ILE A 138 -10.43 13.37 -13.02
N TYR A 139 -9.74 14.30 -13.68
CA TYR A 139 -9.25 15.54 -13.10
C TYR A 139 -10.39 16.34 -12.44
N PHE A 140 -11.50 16.57 -13.14
CA PHE A 140 -12.63 17.29 -12.55
C PHE A 140 -13.33 16.50 -11.43
N THR A 141 -13.41 15.17 -11.52
CA THR A 141 -13.91 14.33 -10.41
C THR A 141 -13.09 14.54 -9.14
N ILE A 142 -11.75 14.60 -9.29
CA ILE A 142 -10.83 14.86 -8.18
C ILE A 142 -11.03 16.26 -7.59
N LEU A 143 -11.18 17.28 -8.44
CA LEU A 143 -11.42 18.66 -7.97
C LEU A 143 -12.74 18.78 -7.21
N GLU A 144 -13.84 18.21 -7.72
CA GLU A 144 -15.12 18.25 -7.02
C GLU A 144 -15.05 17.53 -5.66
N TYR A 145 -14.30 16.42 -5.59
CA TYR A 145 -14.05 15.73 -4.34
C TYR A 145 -13.30 16.61 -3.33
N LEU A 146 -12.26 17.33 -3.77
CA LEU A 146 -11.50 18.26 -2.92
C LEU A 146 -12.31 19.48 -2.47
N ASP A 147 -13.24 19.96 -3.29
CA ASP A 147 -14.13 21.06 -2.95
C ASP A 147 -15.17 20.66 -1.88
N LYS A 148 -15.65 19.42 -1.95
CA LYS A 148 -16.51 18.82 -0.91
C LYS A 148 -15.74 18.58 0.39
N ASN A 149 -14.42 18.41 0.32
CA ASN A 149 -13.54 18.05 1.42
C ASN A 149 -12.46 19.11 1.65
N LYS A 150 -12.87 20.33 2.03
CA LYS A 150 -12.00 21.53 2.06
C LYS A 150 -10.68 21.39 2.85
N ASN A 151 -10.65 20.55 3.87
CA ASN A 151 -9.48 20.38 4.74
C ASN A 151 -8.59 19.19 4.38
N ASN A 152 -8.94 18.40 3.35
CA ASN A 152 -8.18 17.20 3.01
C ASN A 152 -7.18 17.50 1.89
N SER A 153 -5.95 17.03 2.07
CA SER A 153 -5.01 16.76 0.99
C SER A 153 -5.20 15.32 0.50
N ILE A 154 -4.83 15.06 -0.75
CA ILE A 154 -4.89 13.73 -1.34
C ILE A 154 -3.57 13.41 -2.03
N PHE A 155 -3.29 12.12 -2.13
CA PHE A 155 -2.31 11.58 -3.06
C PHE A 155 -3.03 11.06 -4.30
N VAL A 156 -2.43 11.22 -5.47
CA VAL A 156 -2.92 10.66 -6.72
C VAL A 156 -1.82 9.76 -7.28
N VAL A 157 -2.16 8.49 -7.47
CA VAL A 157 -1.28 7.49 -8.10
C VAL A 157 -1.53 7.54 -9.60
N THR A 158 -0.55 8.03 -10.35
CA THR A 158 -0.63 8.09 -11.81
C THR A 158 0.76 8.03 -12.43
N LYS A 159 0.86 7.29 -13.54
CA LYS A 159 2.03 7.28 -14.43
C LYS A 159 1.79 8.11 -15.71
N ASP A 160 0.61 8.73 -15.85
CA ASP A 160 0.27 9.57 -16.98
C ASP A 160 0.77 11.01 -16.75
N ASP A 161 1.70 11.44 -17.60
CA ASP A 161 2.32 12.76 -17.53
C ASP A 161 1.31 13.90 -17.70
N ARG A 162 0.26 13.71 -18.50
CA ARG A 162 -0.72 14.76 -18.82
C ARG A 162 -1.62 15.01 -17.62
N LEU A 163 -2.11 13.94 -17.00
CA LEU A 163 -2.86 14.03 -15.76
C LEU A 163 -1.98 14.60 -14.63
N ARG A 164 -0.72 14.19 -14.56
CA ARG A 164 0.25 14.72 -13.60
C ARG A 164 0.41 16.24 -13.75
N LEU A 165 0.67 16.73 -14.97
CA LEU A 165 0.82 18.16 -15.25
C LEU A 165 -0.41 18.98 -14.88
N ALA A 166 -1.62 18.46 -15.13
CA ALA A 166 -2.86 19.13 -14.76
C ALA A 166 -3.02 19.26 -13.23
N LEU A 167 -2.69 18.20 -12.50
CA LEU A 167 -2.85 18.12 -11.05
C LEU A 167 -1.78 18.89 -10.27
N LEU A 168 -0.55 19.01 -10.81
CA LEU A 168 0.55 19.76 -10.17
C LEU A 168 0.23 21.23 -9.88
N ARG A 169 -0.78 21.80 -10.57
CA ARG A 169 -1.26 23.17 -10.34
C ARG A 169 -1.94 23.35 -8.97
N HIS A 170 -2.22 22.27 -8.24
CA HIS A 170 -2.99 22.29 -6.99
C HIS A 170 -2.16 21.89 -5.78
N SER A 171 -1.99 22.80 -4.82
CA SER A 171 -1.18 22.59 -3.61
C SER A 171 -1.69 21.49 -2.67
N ARG A 172 -2.97 21.10 -2.77
CA ARG A 172 -3.58 20.03 -1.98
C ARG A 172 -3.43 18.64 -2.59
N ILE A 173 -2.82 18.53 -3.76
CA ILE A 173 -2.65 17.28 -4.48
C ILE A 173 -1.16 16.95 -4.51
N ARG A 174 -0.83 15.75 -4.03
CA ARG A 174 0.51 15.16 -4.19
C ARG A 174 0.41 14.03 -5.19
N ILE A 175 1.40 13.91 -6.05
CA ILE A 175 1.39 12.93 -7.14
C ILE A 175 2.53 11.96 -6.93
N VAL A 176 2.22 10.67 -7.07
CA VAL A 176 3.16 9.57 -6.91
C VAL A 176 2.92 8.56 -8.04
N THR A 177 3.93 7.79 -8.44
CA THR A 177 3.82 6.76 -9.47
C THR A 177 3.45 5.40 -8.91
N ASP A 178 3.76 5.16 -7.65
CA ASP A 178 3.65 3.90 -6.92
C ASP A 178 3.77 4.14 -5.41
N TYR A 179 3.75 3.05 -4.63
CA TYR A 179 3.89 3.12 -3.19
C TYR A 179 5.28 3.59 -2.74
N ASP A 180 6.34 3.23 -3.46
CA ASP A 180 7.70 3.59 -3.06
C ASP A 180 7.95 5.10 -3.16
N GLU A 181 7.40 5.76 -4.20
CA GLU A 181 7.41 7.22 -4.27
C GLU A 181 6.55 7.87 -3.16
N PHE A 182 5.40 7.26 -2.81
CA PHE A 182 4.59 7.70 -1.68
C PHE A 182 5.36 7.65 -0.35
N GLU A 183 6.14 6.60 -0.13
CA GLU A 183 6.95 6.44 1.08
C GLU A 183 8.03 7.54 1.20
N LYS A 184 8.68 7.91 0.10
CA LYS A 184 9.68 9.00 0.06
C LYS A 184 9.14 10.34 0.56
N PHE A 185 7.88 10.66 0.25
CA PHE A 185 7.24 11.89 0.73
C PHE A 185 7.08 11.93 2.26
N ASN A 186 6.96 10.76 2.90
CA ASN A 186 6.93 10.69 4.36
C ASN A 186 8.34 10.84 4.93
N VAL A 187 9.36 10.24 4.31
CA VAL A 187 10.77 10.42 4.69
C VAL A 187 11.19 11.89 4.65
N GLU A 188 10.84 12.63 3.59
CA GLU A 188 11.16 14.06 3.48
C GLU A 188 10.48 14.90 4.58
N TYR A 189 9.26 14.55 4.98
CA TYR A 189 8.57 15.27 6.06
C TYR A 189 9.36 15.20 7.37
N PHE A 190 9.89 14.01 7.70
CA PHE A 190 10.70 13.82 8.90
C PHE A 190 12.04 14.56 8.89
N ARG A 191 12.46 15.01 7.71
CA ARG A 191 13.66 15.83 7.51
C ARG A 191 13.35 17.33 7.39
N SER A 192 12.10 17.74 7.53
CA SER A 192 11.71 19.15 7.48
C SER A 192 12.11 19.91 8.75
N ASP A 193 12.47 21.19 8.61
CA ASP A 193 12.84 22.05 9.74
C ASP A 193 11.77 22.08 10.84
N TYR A 194 10.49 22.03 10.44
CA TYR A 194 9.36 21.97 11.37
C TYR A 194 9.41 20.73 12.26
N PHE A 195 9.52 19.53 11.66
CA PHE A 195 9.49 18.29 12.42
C PHE A 195 10.76 18.13 13.26
N VAL A 196 11.91 18.52 12.74
CA VAL A 196 13.19 18.48 13.45
C VAL A 196 13.19 19.40 14.67
N SER A 197 12.56 20.58 14.56
CA SER A 197 12.39 21.47 15.71
C SER A 197 11.57 20.81 16.82
N ARG A 198 10.52 20.07 16.47
CA ARG A 198 9.74 19.28 17.45
C ARG A 198 10.55 18.15 18.07
N LEU A 199 11.33 17.40 17.28
CA LEU A 199 12.22 16.36 17.81
C LEU A 199 13.20 16.94 18.84
N LYS A 200 13.73 18.14 18.58
CA LYS A 200 14.63 18.85 19.50
C LYS A 200 13.95 19.28 20.79
N GLU A 201 12.68 19.63 20.73
CA GLU A 201 11.90 20.09 21.88
C GLU A 201 11.40 18.92 22.73
N GLU A 202 10.92 17.85 22.10
CA GLU A 202 10.21 16.74 22.75
C GLU A 202 11.14 15.56 23.09
N VAL A 203 12.27 15.37 22.40
CA VAL A 203 13.16 14.20 22.56
C VAL A 203 14.56 14.61 23.02
N ASP A 204 15.34 15.26 22.15
CA ASP A 204 16.70 15.72 22.47
C ASP A 204 17.13 16.87 21.56
N LYS A 205 17.62 17.96 22.17
CA LYS A 205 18.08 19.18 21.51
C LYS A 205 19.22 18.95 20.51
N GLU A 206 19.99 17.88 20.68
CA GLU A 206 21.10 17.54 19.80
C GLU A 206 20.67 16.86 18.50
N ILE A 207 19.39 16.48 18.36
CA ILE A 207 18.84 15.82 17.17
C ILE A 207 19.05 16.66 15.91
N THR A 208 19.69 16.08 14.88
CA THR A 208 19.88 16.70 13.57
C THR A 208 19.41 15.79 12.44
N VAL A 209 19.01 16.40 11.32
CA VAL A 209 18.44 15.70 10.15
C VAL A 209 19.39 14.66 9.57
N ASP A 210 20.69 14.94 9.56
CA ASP A 210 21.72 14.08 8.99
C ASP A 210 21.92 12.79 9.79
N LYS A 211 21.39 12.71 11.01
CA LYS A 211 21.48 11.54 11.88
C LYS A 211 20.28 10.61 11.78
N ILE A 212 19.25 10.98 11.02
CA ILE A 212 18.10 10.11 10.74
C ILE A 212 18.52 9.08 9.69
N GLU A 213 18.90 7.89 10.16
CA GLU A 213 19.44 6.81 9.33
C GLU A 213 18.36 5.81 8.86
N GLY A 214 17.26 5.68 9.60
CA GLY A 214 16.19 4.73 9.23
C GLY A 214 14.81 5.26 9.55
N ILE A 215 13.86 4.96 8.67
CA ILE A 215 12.44 5.28 8.82
C ILE A 215 11.63 4.10 8.32
N TRP A 216 10.74 3.56 9.15
CA TRP A 216 9.88 2.43 8.80
C TRP A 216 8.55 2.49 9.56
N LEU A 217 7.64 1.56 9.25
CA LEU A 217 6.38 1.41 9.97
C LEU A 217 6.48 0.26 10.97
N ASN A 218 6.00 0.45 12.19
CA ASN A 218 5.99 -0.60 13.22
C ASN A 218 4.78 -1.54 13.12
N LEU A 219 4.54 -2.32 14.18
CA LEU A 219 3.45 -3.30 14.26
C LEU A 219 2.06 -2.64 14.30
N GLU A 220 1.98 -1.41 14.81
CA GLU A 220 0.76 -0.60 14.89
C GLU A 220 0.61 0.38 13.71
N GLU A 221 1.48 0.26 12.71
CA GLU A 221 1.54 1.13 11.54
C GLU A 221 1.92 2.59 11.85
N ASN A 222 2.52 2.87 13.01
CA ASN A 222 3.15 4.15 13.32
C ASN A 222 4.55 4.22 12.69
N TRP A 223 5.02 5.43 12.43
CA TRP A 223 6.39 5.64 11.94
C TRP A 223 7.39 5.47 13.07
N VAL A 224 8.49 4.79 12.79
CA VAL A 224 9.66 4.72 13.66
C VAL A 224 10.81 5.41 12.96
N LEU A 225 11.42 6.37 13.64
CA LEU A 225 12.65 7.02 13.19
C LEU A 225 13.80 6.50 14.04
N ARG A 226 14.85 6.02 13.37
CA ARG A 226 16.13 5.69 13.99
C ARG A 226 17.12 6.82 13.78
N ILE A 227 17.56 7.41 14.89
CA ILE A 227 18.53 8.49 14.90
C ILE A 227 19.81 7.99 15.58
N VAL A 228 20.93 8.03 14.86
CA VAL A 228 22.18 7.38 15.28
C VAL A 228 23.24 8.42 15.63
N TYR A 229 23.72 8.36 16.87
CA TYR A 229 24.90 9.07 17.36
C TYR A 229 25.95 8.07 17.81
N PRO A 230 27.24 8.45 17.85
CA PRO A 230 28.32 7.55 18.27
C PRO A 230 28.11 6.89 19.64
N GLU A 231 27.45 7.58 20.56
CA GLU A 231 27.24 7.10 21.94
C GLU A 231 25.77 6.72 22.23
N LYS A 232 24.85 7.03 21.31
CA LYS A 232 23.41 6.95 21.59
C LYS A 232 22.57 6.76 20.34
N ASN A 233 21.65 5.81 20.38
CA ASN A 233 20.69 5.58 19.30
C ASN A 233 19.29 5.87 19.81
N TYR A 234 18.56 6.75 19.15
CA TYR A 234 17.16 7.02 19.45
C TYR A 234 16.26 6.27 18.48
N PHE A 235 15.20 5.68 19.02
CA PHE A 235 14.08 5.17 18.27
C PHE A 235 12.85 5.97 18.68
N ILE A 236 12.23 6.64 17.72
CA ILE A 236 11.15 7.59 17.97
C ILE A 236 9.93 7.11 17.22
N GLU A 237 8.88 6.79 17.98
CA GLU A 237 7.58 6.42 17.43
C GLU A 237 6.74 7.68 17.21
N VAL A 238 6.19 7.79 16.00
CA VAL A 238 5.41 8.94 15.55
C VAL A 238 4.10 8.45 14.96
N ASP A 239 3.00 9.04 15.43
CA ASP A 239 1.67 8.74 14.93
C ASP A 239 1.64 8.92 13.42
N PHE A 240 1.19 7.87 12.75
CA PHE A 240 1.17 7.81 11.29
C PHE A 240 0.50 9.02 10.63
N SER A 241 -0.56 9.52 11.26
CA SER A 241 -1.52 10.44 10.68
C SER A 241 -1.41 11.85 11.23
N ALA A 242 -1.39 11.97 12.56
CA ALA A 242 -1.26 13.22 13.28
C ALA A 242 0.19 13.74 13.21
N ARG A 243 1.16 12.85 12.93
CA ARG A 243 2.59 13.18 12.90
C ARG A 243 3.06 13.75 14.23
N GLU A 244 2.47 13.22 15.30
CA GLU A 244 2.79 13.55 16.69
C GLU A 244 3.70 12.47 17.25
N ILE A 245 4.67 12.87 18.07
CA ILE A 245 5.56 11.92 18.72
C ILE A 245 4.75 11.18 19.79
N ILE A 246 4.66 9.85 19.67
CA ILE A 246 3.94 8.98 20.61
C ILE A 246 4.90 8.51 21.70
N GLY A 247 6.13 8.18 21.31
CA GLY A 247 7.12 7.62 22.21
C GLY A 247 8.54 7.81 21.69
N ALA A 248 9.50 7.72 22.59
CA ALA A 248 10.91 7.70 22.25
C ALA A 248 11.66 6.81 23.24
N THR A 249 12.64 6.07 22.74
CA THR A 249 13.56 5.28 23.56
C THR A 249 14.98 5.40 23.03
N ASP A 250 15.94 5.32 23.93
CA ASP A 250 17.36 5.18 23.65
C ASP A 250 17.91 3.79 24.01
N PHE A 251 17.01 2.87 24.36
CA PHE A 251 17.38 1.53 24.78
C PHE A 251 17.92 0.72 23.60
N ASN A 252 19.11 0.13 23.79
CA ASN A 252 19.73 -0.72 22.78
C ASN A 252 19.12 -2.13 22.77
N PHE A 253 17.91 -2.27 22.23
CA PHE A 253 17.27 -3.58 22.06
C PHE A 253 17.92 -4.41 20.96
N SER A 254 18.71 -3.83 20.05
CA SER A 254 19.36 -4.56 18.95
C SER A 254 20.28 -5.68 19.46
N GLU A 255 20.97 -5.47 20.58
CA GLU A 255 21.76 -6.52 21.24
C GLU A 255 20.86 -7.67 21.74
N GLY A 256 19.70 -7.35 22.31
CA GLY A 256 18.71 -8.34 22.73
C GLY A 256 18.14 -9.14 21.55
N VAL A 257 17.89 -8.48 20.41
CA VAL A 257 17.47 -9.13 19.16
C VAL A 257 18.57 -10.07 18.65
N ASP A 258 19.83 -9.63 18.64
CA ASP A 258 20.98 -10.46 18.24
C ASP A 258 21.17 -11.69 19.15
N ASN A 259 21.02 -11.50 20.46
CA ASN A 259 21.08 -12.57 21.44
C ASN A 259 19.93 -13.57 21.28
N LEU A 260 18.71 -13.11 20.97
CA LEU A 260 17.58 -14.01 20.73
C LEU A 260 17.80 -14.87 19.47
N LYS A 261 18.32 -14.28 18.38
CA LYS A 261 18.62 -15.01 17.14
C LYS A 261 19.62 -16.16 17.34
N SER A 262 20.63 -15.90 18.17
CA SER A 262 21.77 -16.82 18.41
C SER A 262 21.65 -17.62 19.70
N THR A 263 20.45 -17.67 20.30
CA THR A 263 20.23 -18.36 21.56
C THR A 263 20.60 -19.85 21.51
N GLY A 264 21.36 -20.29 22.52
CA GLY A 264 21.80 -21.67 22.69
C GLY A 264 21.11 -22.41 23.83
N SER A 265 20.18 -21.77 24.54
CA SER A 265 19.45 -22.39 25.65
C SER A 265 18.05 -21.81 25.82
N PHE A 266 17.13 -22.58 26.41
CA PHE A 266 15.77 -22.11 26.69
C PHE A 266 15.77 -20.91 27.66
N SER A 267 16.58 -20.96 28.72
CA SER A 267 16.70 -19.85 29.68
C SER A 267 17.17 -18.55 29.02
N THR A 268 18.16 -18.62 28.13
CA THR A 268 18.61 -17.46 27.36
C THR A 268 17.51 -16.93 26.45
N THR A 269 16.72 -17.82 25.85
CA THR A 269 15.59 -17.44 24.97
C THR A 269 14.55 -16.62 25.73
N HIS A 270 14.06 -17.11 26.87
CA HIS A 270 13.10 -16.37 27.69
C HIS A 270 13.66 -15.03 28.17
N SER A 271 14.92 -15.01 28.63
CA SER A 271 15.56 -13.79 29.12
C SER A 271 15.68 -12.74 28.02
N SER A 272 16.07 -13.15 26.80
CA SER A 272 16.15 -12.24 25.66
C SER A 272 14.78 -11.69 25.27
N ILE A 273 13.72 -12.52 25.29
CA ILE A 273 12.35 -12.07 25.02
C ILE A 273 11.90 -11.06 26.07
N GLU A 274 12.14 -11.33 27.35
CA GLU A 274 11.78 -10.42 28.45
C GLU A 274 12.43 -9.04 28.29
N VAL A 275 13.68 -8.98 27.82
CA VAL A 275 14.40 -7.72 27.59
C VAL A 275 13.80 -6.91 26.44
N ILE A 276 13.33 -7.57 25.37
CA ILE A 276 12.98 -6.88 24.12
C ILE A 276 11.47 -6.76 23.86
N ARG A 277 10.62 -7.50 24.60
CA ARG A 277 9.16 -7.56 24.33
C ARG A 277 8.48 -6.20 24.35
N ASP A 278 8.92 -5.30 25.22
CA ASP A 278 8.34 -3.97 25.38
C ASP A 278 8.79 -3.00 24.27
N TYR A 279 9.74 -3.41 23.43
CA TYR A 279 10.31 -2.62 22.33
C TYR A 279 9.95 -3.16 20.94
N THR A 280 9.03 -4.13 20.86
CA THR A 280 8.60 -4.75 19.60
C THR A 280 8.06 -3.73 18.58
N ASN A 281 7.45 -2.65 19.06
CA ASN A 281 6.99 -1.51 18.24
C ASN A 281 8.13 -0.67 17.65
N TYR A 282 9.39 -0.95 17.96
CA TYR A 282 10.54 -0.27 17.35
C TYR A 282 11.33 -1.17 16.40
N PHE A 283 10.93 -2.43 16.18
CA PHE A 283 11.69 -3.30 15.29
C PHE A 283 11.50 -2.92 13.82
N SER A 284 12.59 -2.92 13.07
CA SER A 284 12.59 -2.80 11.62
C SER A 284 12.07 -4.07 10.95
N ASP A 285 11.64 -3.95 9.70
CA ASP A 285 11.18 -5.10 8.91
C ASP A 285 12.29 -6.16 8.76
N GLU A 286 13.57 -5.75 8.65
CA GLU A 286 14.72 -6.66 8.61
C GLU A 286 14.91 -7.41 9.93
N GLU A 287 14.83 -6.73 11.07
CA GLU A 287 14.92 -7.38 12.39
C GLU A 287 13.78 -8.38 12.58
N ILE A 288 12.56 -8.03 12.17
CA ILE A 288 11.39 -8.90 12.22
C ILE A 288 11.59 -10.15 11.35
N GLN A 289 11.99 -9.99 10.09
CA GLN A 289 12.28 -11.12 9.21
C GLN A 289 13.33 -12.05 9.81
N ASN A 290 14.40 -11.48 10.37
CA ASN A 290 15.47 -12.25 10.98
C ASN A 290 15.02 -12.99 12.26
N LEU A 291 14.17 -12.38 13.07
CA LEU A 291 13.58 -13.02 14.25
C LEU A 291 12.67 -14.19 13.88
N ILE A 292 11.76 -14.00 12.92
CA ILE A 292 10.87 -15.07 12.45
C ILE A 292 11.69 -16.20 11.81
N LYS A 293 12.71 -15.86 11.01
CA LYS A 293 13.62 -16.86 10.45
C LYS A 293 14.34 -17.65 11.57
N ALA A 294 14.86 -16.97 12.59
CA ALA A 294 15.51 -17.64 13.72
C ALA A 294 14.53 -18.57 14.45
N ALA A 295 13.29 -18.14 14.66
CA ALA A 295 12.26 -18.98 15.26
C ALA A 295 11.93 -20.24 14.43
N SER A 296 12.08 -20.18 13.11
CA SER A 296 11.86 -21.32 12.20
C SER A 296 13.09 -22.21 11.96
N GLU A 297 14.30 -21.73 12.24
CA GLU A 297 15.55 -22.45 11.93
C GLU A 297 16.34 -22.87 13.17
N ASN A 298 16.15 -22.21 14.31
CA ASN A 298 16.84 -22.52 15.55
C ASN A 298 16.05 -23.54 16.37
N ASP A 299 16.62 -24.75 16.49
CA ASP A 299 16.14 -25.85 17.32
C ASP A 299 15.77 -25.47 18.75
N GLN A 300 16.47 -24.52 19.35
CA GLN A 300 16.18 -24.09 20.72
C GLN A 300 14.87 -23.30 20.80
N ILE A 301 14.57 -22.48 19.79
CA ILE A 301 13.41 -21.61 19.81
C ILE A 301 12.13 -22.40 19.50
N TYR A 302 12.10 -23.18 18.42
CA TYR A 302 10.86 -23.86 18.07
C TYR A 302 10.50 -25.01 19.03
N ARG A 303 11.47 -25.60 19.74
CA ARG A 303 11.18 -26.63 20.76
C ARG A 303 10.37 -26.10 21.95
N ILE A 304 10.43 -24.79 22.19
CA ILE A 304 9.65 -24.10 23.21
C ILE A 304 8.59 -23.17 22.59
N ALA A 305 8.18 -23.42 21.34
CA ALA A 305 7.16 -22.62 20.65
C ALA A 305 5.77 -22.71 21.31
N ASP A 306 5.52 -23.71 22.15
CA ASP A 306 4.29 -23.83 22.93
C ASP A 306 4.36 -23.09 24.28
N ASP A 307 5.52 -22.59 24.70
CA ASP A 307 5.65 -21.78 25.92
C ASP A 307 4.95 -20.44 25.72
N GLU A 308 4.20 -20.00 26.74
CA GLU A 308 3.22 -18.91 26.60
C GLU A 308 3.86 -17.58 26.16
N ASP A 309 4.97 -17.20 26.77
CA ASP A 309 5.69 -15.96 26.47
C ASP A 309 6.33 -15.99 25.07
N VAL A 310 6.98 -17.11 24.73
CA VAL A 310 7.60 -17.34 23.42
C VAL A 310 6.55 -17.30 22.32
N LYS A 311 5.45 -18.04 22.50
CA LYS A 311 4.36 -18.12 21.55
C LYS A 311 3.70 -16.76 21.34
N ASN A 312 3.37 -16.07 22.43
CA ASN A 312 2.71 -14.77 22.35
C ASN A 312 3.60 -13.73 21.67
N PHE A 313 4.89 -13.69 22.00
CA PHE A 313 5.86 -12.79 21.37
C PHE A 313 5.93 -12.99 19.86
N PHE A 314 6.28 -14.19 19.40
CA PHE A 314 6.47 -14.46 17.98
C PHE A 314 5.16 -14.42 17.18
N SER A 315 4.05 -14.89 17.75
CA SER A 315 2.74 -14.83 17.07
C SER A 315 2.25 -13.41 16.85
N THR A 316 2.50 -12.50 17.81
CA THR A 316 2.11 -11.09 17.70
C THR A 316 2.84 -10.42 16.55
N ILE A 317 4.17 -10.58 16.50
CA ILE A 317 5.02 -10.03 15.43
C ILE A 317 4.62 -10.62 14.08
N TYR A 318 4.46 -11.94 14.00
CA TYR A 318 4.10 -12.62 12.76
C TYR A 318 2.77 -12.15 12.20
N LYS A 319 1.71 -12.10 13.02
CA LYS A 319 0.39 -11.67 12.55
C LYS A 319 0.37 -10.25 12.01
N ALA A 320 1.11 -9.33 12.64
CA ALA A 320 1.19 -7.94 12.20
C ALA A 320 2.02 -7.76 10.90
N LYS A 321 2.99 -8.64 10.65
CA LYS A 321 3.99 -8.46 9.59
C LYS A 321 4.16 -9.66 8.66
N GLN A 322 3.22 -10.61 8.61
CA GLN A 322 3.32 -11.81 7.77
C GLN A 322 3.63 -11.51 6.30
N GLN A 323 3.14 -10.40 5.76
CA GLN A 323 3.36 -9.99 4.37
C GLN A 323 4.83 -9.82 3.97
N ILE A 324 5.73 -9.51 4.92
CA ILE A 324 7.14 -9.28 4.62
C ILE A 324 7.96 -10.56 4.79
N ILE A 325 7.36 -11.66 5.25
CA ILE A 325 8.06 -12.90 5.53
C ILE A 325 8.12 -13.77 4.26
N PRO A 326 9.29 -14.34 3.89
CA PRO A 326 9.39 -15.27 2.77
C PRO A 326 8.52 -16.53 2.97
N GLU A 327 7.87 -17.00 1.90
CA GLU A 327 6.88 -18.09 1.98
C GLU A 327 7.45 -19.39 2.58
N ASN A 328 8.67 -19.75 2.21
CA ASN A 328 9.37 -20.93 2.74
C ASN A 328 9.66 -20.83 4.26
N ILE A 329 9.71 -19.61 4.81
CA ILE A 329 9.87 -19.37 6.25
C ILE A 329 8.51 -19.37 6.95
N LYS A 330 7.47 -18.81 6.31
CA LYS A 330 6.09 -18.83 6.82
C LYS A 330 5.59 -20.24 7.08
N GLU A 331 5.70 -21.12 6.08
CA GLU A 331 5.20 -22.51 6.18
C GLU A 331 5.81 -23.23 7.40
N LYS A 332 7.12 -23.08 7.61
CA LYS A 332 7.83 -23.66 8.77
C LYS A 332 7.38 -23.01 10.08
N PHE A 333 7.25 -21.69 10.10
CA PHE A 333 6.87 -20.94 11.28
C PHE A 333 5.47 -21.33 11.75
N GLU A 334 4.50 -21.35 10.83
CA GLU A 334 3.11 -21.73 11.10
C GLU A 334 2.99 -23.17 11.57
N GLN A 335 3.79 -24.09 10.99
CA GLN A 335 3.86 -25.48 11.43
C GLN A 335 4.32 -25.60 12.90
N TYR A 336 5.35 -24.86 13.30
CA TYR A 336 5.91 -24.94 14.64
C TYR A 336 5.08 -24.21 15.70
N PHE A 337 4.61 -23.01 15.38
CA PHE A 337 3.86 -22.16 16.31
C PHE A 337 2.35 -22.44 16.31
N LYS A 338 1.87 -23.33 15.42
CA LYS A 338 0.47 -23.75 15.28
C LYS A 338 -0.46 -22.54 15.11
N ILE A 339 -0.05 -21.61 14.26
CA ILE A 339 -0.83 -20.43 13.89
C ILE A 339 -1.62 -20.82 12.64
N ILE A 340 -2.95 -20.87 12.76
CA ILE A 340 -3.89 -21.13 11.67
C ILE A 340 -4.50 -19.80 11.25
#